data_AF-A0A377XEK6-F1
#
_entry.id   AF-A0A377XEK6-F1
#
_cell.length_a   1.000
_cell.length_b   1.000
_cell.length_c   1.000
_cell.angle_alpha   90.00
_cell.angle_beta   90.00
_cell.angle_gamma   90.00
#
_symmetry.space_group_name_H-M   'P 1'
#
loop_
_entity.id
_entity.type
_entity.pdbx_description
1 polymer ?
#
loop_
_entity_poly.entity_id
_entity_poly.type
_entity_poly.pdbx_seq_one_letter_code
_entity_poly.pdbx_strand_id
1 'polypeptide(L)'
;METWGFQSYSDDIVGEEFVTPVCRIHAEQAILALNRNDYLQAMRLMYQAKENYWPDVAHIAERVLTVNELLAFVDKYVPAPSPLAPTTPKNAGRDSADARLRNLLARRLMRAGQYQKALAYFALAEDRDAARAFIDAFPNKGHKTAQAQGWWQAALILRHQGMELTGYEMAPDFALYGGGYSWPYHNQGPEDNSAVTSWISDGERQRVQRSLPKQDSHFLHYRWQAVTLAEKAADLLPYKSQAYAAVLCNATGWVWGRDAQLTKRLYQRYVKYGAPFPWAENFGRDCPEPDFSAIQETVKKQ
;
A
#
# COMPACT_ATOMS: atom_id res chain seq x y z
N MET A 1 -8.32 37.90 -1.59
CA MET A 1 -8.93 36.56 -1.44
C MET A 1 -10.24 36.77 -0.71
N GLU A 2 -11.36 36.38 -1.31
CA GLU A 2 -12.64 36.31 -0.59
C GLU A 2 -12.55 35.12 0.37
N THR A 3 -12.23 35.39 1.62
CA THR A 3 -12.33 34.41 2.70
C THR A 3 -13.75 34.52 3.23
N TRP A 4 -14.54 33.47 3.04
CA TRP A 4 -15.86 33.41 3.66
C TRP A 4 -15.60 33.00 5.11
N GLY A 5 -16.06 33.81 6.06
CA GLY A 5 -15.56 33.84 7.43
C GLY A 5 -15.68 32.54 8.24
N PHE A 6 -15.28 32.64 9.49
CA PHE A 6 -15.14 31.55 10.46
C PHE A 6 -16.42 30.71 10.63
N GLN A 7 -16.34 29.39 10.42
CA GLN A 7 -17.33 28.45 10.92
C GLN A 7 -16.79 27.79 12.20
N SER A 8 -17.46 28.04 13.32
CA SER A 8 -17.22 27.35 14.59
C SER A 8 -17.94 26.00 14.56
N TYR A 9 -17.21 24.90 14.79
CA TYR A 9 -17.79 23.57 14.90
C TYR A 9 -18.17 23.25 16.35
N SER A 10 -19.37 23.65 16.80
CA SER A 10 -19.97 23.32 18.12
C SER A 10 -19.19 23.77 19.38
N ASP A 11 -19.88 23.84 20.52
CA ASP A 11 -19.44 24.54 21.75
C ASP A 11 -18.21 23.95 22.49
N ASP A 12 -17.66 22.79 22.09
CA ASP A 12 -16.67 22.07 22.92
C ASP A 12 -15.26 21.90 22.30
N ILE A 13 -15.04 22.20 21.03
CA ILE A 13 -13.70 22.11 20.40
C ILE A 13 -13.47 23.32 19.48
N VAL A 14 -12.73 24.31 19.98
CA VAL A 14 -12.34 25.50 19.21
C VAL A 14 -11.23 25.13 18.23
N GLY A 15 -11.59 24.77 17.01
CA GLY A 15 -10.69 24.72 15.86
C GLY A 15 -11.17 25.66 14.77
N GLU A 16 -10.26 26.43 14.17
CA GLU A 16 -10.58 27.32 13.04
C GLU A 16 -10.69 26.50 11.75
N GLU A 17 -11.87 26.46 11.10
CA GLU A 17 -11.98 25.97 9.71
C GLU A 17 -11.62 27.11 8.74
N PHE A 18 -10.47 26.99 8.07
CA PHE A 18 -10.09 27.92 7.01
C PHE A 18 -10.74 27.51 5.69
N VAL A 19 -11.91 28.08 5.40
CA VAL A 19 -12.65 27.79 4.17
C VAL A 19 -12.08 28.57 3.00
N THR A 20 -11.54 27.85 2.00
CA THR A 20 -11.27 28.42 0.68
C THR A 20 -12.51 28.19 -0.20
N PRO A 21 -13.30 29.23 -0.52
CA PRO A 21 -14.65 29.05 -1.09
C PRO A 21 -14.64 28.30 -2.42
N VAL A 22 -13.66 28.61 -3.28
CA VAL A 22 -13.52 27.93 -4.57
C VAL A 22 -13.25 26.44 -4.36
N CYS A 23 -12.43 26.05 -3.38
CA CYS A 23 -12.19 24.65 -3.07
C CYS A 23 -13.46 23.97 -2.54
N ARG A 24 -14.21 24.66 -1.66
CA ARG A 24 -15.46 24.14 -1.09
C ARG A 24 -16.52 23.90 -2.16
N ILE A 25 -16.74 24.88 -3.05
CA ILE A 25 -17.70 24.76 -4.16
C ILE A 25 -17.35 23.57 -5.04
N HIS A 26 -16.08 23.40 -5.42
CA HIS A 26 -15.66 22.26 -6.22
C HIS A 26 -15.86 20.93 -5.50
N ALA A 27 -15.57 20.86 -4.20
CA ALA A 27 -15.77 19.66 -3.39
C ALA A 27 -17.27 19.28 -3.29
N GLU A 28 -18.15 20.25 -3.03
CA GLU A 28 -19.60 20.02 -2.97
C GLU A 28 -20.16 19.60 -4.33
N GLN A 29 -19.71 20.23 -5.42
CA GLN A 29 -20.07 19.80 -6.77
C GLN A 29 -19.59 18.38 -7.08
N ALA A 30 -18.41 17.98 -6.58
CA ALA A 30 -17.89 16.63 -6.74
C ALA A 30 -18.76 15.59 -5.98
N ILE A 31 -19.24 15.91 -4.78
CA ILE A 31 -20.18 15.08 -4.03
C ILE A 31 -21.48 14.89 -4.80
N LEU A 32 -22.03 15.96 -5.40
CA LEU A 32 -23.22 15.86 -6.26
C LEU A 32 -22.97 14.97 -7.49
N ALA A 33 -21.76 15.00 -8.07
CA ALA A 33 -21.39 14.12 -9.18
C ALA A 33 -21.24 12.64 -8.74
N LEU A 34 -20.67 12.37 -7.55
CA LEU A 34 -20.59 11.03 -6.95
C LEU A 34 -21.99 10.44 -6.73
N ASN A 35 -22.91 11.25 -6.21
CA ASN A 35 -24.30 10.85 -5.99
C ASN A 35 -25.00 10.45 -7.30
N ARG A 36 -24.67 11.13 -8.41
CA ARG A 36 -25.14 10.78 -9.77
C ARG A 36 -24.36 9.65 -10.45
N ASN A 37 -23.37 9.05 -9.78
CA ASN A 37 -22.44 8.07 -10.34
C ASN A 37 -21.56 8.58 -11.49
N ASP A 38 -21.39 9.90 -11.65
CA ASP A 38 -20.46 10.48 -12.63
C ASP A 38 -19.05 10.63 -12.01
N TYR A 39 -18.36 9.49 -11.88
CA TYR A 39 -17.11 9.42 -11.13
C TYR A 39 -15.96 10.19 -11.79
N LEU A 40 -15.93 10.29 -13.12
CA LEU A 40 -14.91 11.07 -13.82
C LEU A 40 -15.14 12.56 -13.67
N GLN A 41 -16.39 13.02 -13.65
CA GLN A 41 -16.70 14.41 -13.31
C GLN A 41 -16.37 14.68 -11.83
N ALA A 42 -16.76 13.79 -10.92
CA ALA A 42 -16.43 13.91 -9.50
C ALA A 42 -14.93 14.06 -9.28
N MET A 43 -14.11 13.20 -9.90
CA MET A 43 -12.65 13.30 -9.80
C MET A 43 -12.13 14.63 -10.36
N ARG A 44 -12.61 15.10 -11.51
CA ARG A 44 -12.18 16.39 -12.10
C ARG A 44 -12.46 17.56 -11.16
N LEU A 45 -13.64 17.57 -10.55
CA LEU A 45 -14.07 18.62 -9.63
C LEU A 45 -13.28 18.55 -8.33
N MET A 46 -13.21 17.38 -7.68
CA MET A 46 -12.49 17.21 -6.42
C MET A 46 -10.99 17.52 -6.57
N TYR A 47 -10.41 17.19 -7.73
CA TYR A 47 -9.01 17.50 -8.02
C TYR A 47 -8.73 19.02 -8.12
N GLN A 48 -9.71 19.87 -8.41
CA GLN A 48 -9.53 21.33 -8.30
C GLN A 48 -9.33 21.79 -6.84
N ALA A 49 -9.75 20.98 -5.88
CA ALA A 49 -9.69 21.24 -4.45
C ALA A 49 -8.61 20.39 -3.73
N LYS A 50 -7.72 19.75 -4.49
CA LYS A 50 -6.79 18.70 -4.06
C LYS A 50 -5.84 19.08 -2.92
N GLU A 51 -5.48 20.35 -2.81
CA GLU A 51 -4.57 20.84 -1.76
C GLU A 51 -5.26 20.86 -0.38
N ASN A 52 -6.58 21.08 -0.34
CA ASN A 52 -7.35 21.20 0.90
C ASN A 52 -8.15 19.93 1.23
N TYR A 53 -8.52 19.13 0.22
CA TYR A 53 -9.39 17.95 0.36
C TYR A 53 -8.73 16.68 -0.17
N TRP A 54 -7.44 16.47 0.18
CA TRP A 54 -6.72 15.28 -0.27
C TRP A 54 -7.41 13.95 0.09
N PRO A 55 -7.92 13.74 1.32
CA PRO A 55 -8.58 12.47 1.67
C PRO A 55 -9.75 12.13 0.73
N ASP A 56 -10.51 13.14 0.30
CA ASP A 56 -11.61 12.96 -0.64
C ASP A 56 -11.11 12.63 -2.06
N VAL A 57 -10.06 13.31 -2.53
CA VAL A 57 -9.38 12.95 -3.80
C VAL A 57 -8.88 11.51 -3.74
N ALA A 58 -8.23 11.13 -2.64
CA ALA A 58 -7.73 9.78 -2.39
C ALA A 58 -8.85 8.73 -2.37
N HIS A 59 -9.99 9.04 -1.74
CA HIS A 59 -11.16 8.15 -1.75
C HIS A 59 -11.66 7.90 -3.17
N ILE A 60 -11.87 8.96 -3.96
CA ILE A 60 -12.34 8.81 -5.35
C ILE A 60 -11.32 8.02 -6.17
N ALA A 61 -10.03 8.35 -6.04
CA ALA A 61 -8.95 7.72 -6.82
C ALA A 61 -8.69 6.25 -6.43
N GLU A 62 -8.71 5.90 -5.15
CA GLU A 62 -8.43 4.56 -4.64
C GLU A 62 -9.67 3.67 -4.72
N ARG A 63 -10.82 4.19 -4.31
CA ARG A 63 -12.03 3.39 -4.05
C ARG A 63 -13.06 3.41 -5.16
N VAL A 64 -13.19 4.54 -5.84
CA VAL A 64 -14.30 4.74 -6.78
C VAL A 64 -13.85 4.48 -8.20
N LEU A 65 -12.78 5.14 -8.65
CA LEU A 65 -12.25 4.93 -10.00
C LEU A 65 -11.65 3.54 -10.15
N THR A 66 -11.87 2.90 -11.30
CA THR A 66 -11.08 1.75 -11.75
C THR A 66 -9.64 2.18 -12.02
N VAL A 67 -8.72 1.21 -12.09
CA VAL A 67 -7.31 1.49 -12.42
C VAL A 67 -7.17 2.19 -13.79
N ASN A 68 -7.96 1.78 -14.78
CA ASN A 68 -7.92 2.38 -16.12
C ASN A 68 -8.49 3.80 -16.16
N GLU A 69 -9.58 4.06 -15.43
CA GLU A 69 -10.15 5.41 -15.29
C GLU A 69 -9.16 6.35 -14.60
N LEU A 70 -8.52 5.90 -13.52
CA LEU A 70 -7.49 6.68 -12.82
C LEU A 70 -6.26 6.93 -13.70
N LEU A 71 -5.80 5.90 -14.42
CA LEU A 71 -4.68 6.02 -15.38
C LEU A 71 -4.97 7.11 -16.43
N ALA A 72 -6.12 7.03 -17.09
CA ALA A 72 -6.54 8.00 -18.10
C ALA A 72 -6.71 9.41 -17.52
N PHE A 73 -7.16 9.52 -16.27
CA PHE A 73 -7.24 10.81 -15.58
C PHE A 73 -5.85 11.41 -15.33
N VAL A 74 -4.94 10.62 -14.77
CA VAL A 74 -3.57 11.07 -14.45
C VAL A 74 -2.83 11.49 -15.71
N ASP A 75 -2.92 10.70 -16.78
CA ASP A 75 -2.26 11.02 -18.06
C ASP A 75 -2.77 12.33 -18.67
N LYS A 76 -4.05 12.66 -18.44
CA LYS A 76 -4.67 13.84 -19.03
C LYS A 76 -4.51 15.11 -18.19
N TYR A 77 -4.56 15.01 -16.87
CA TYR A 77 -4.73 16.18 -15.99
C TYR A 77 -3.63 16.40 -14.95
N VAL A 78 -2.74 15.43 -14.74
CA VAL A 78 -1.70 15.52 -13.70
C VAL A 78 -0.35 15.68 -14.39
N PRO A 79 0.35 16.82 -14.22
CA PRO A 79 1.67 17.01 -14.81
C PRO A 79 2.67 15.96 -14.34
N ALA A 80 3.61 15.57 -15.22
CA ALA A 80 4.72 14.71 -14.79
C ALA A 80 5.57 15.44 -13.73
N PRO A 81 6.18 14.71 -12.78
CA PRO A 81 7.08 15.32 -11.82
C PRO A 81 8.19 16.05 -12.58
N SER A 82 8.29 17.37 -12.40
CA SER A 82 9.45 18.11 -12.91
C SER A 82 10.69 17.68 -12.12
N PRO A 83 11.87 17.54 -12.75
CA PRO A 83 13.12 17.49 -12.00
C PRO A 83 13.15 18.71 -11.08
N LEU A 84 13.24 18.48 -9.76
CA LEU A 84 13.26 19.55 -8.76
C LEU A 84 14.44 20.48 -9.06
N ALA A 85 14.18 21.80 -9.07
CA ALA A 85 15.25 22.78 -9.06
C ALA A 85 16.03 22.63 -7.74
N PRO A 86 17.37 22.83 -7.72
CA PRO A 86 18.21 22.59 -6.54
C PRO A 86 17.82 23.39 -5.29
N THR A 87 16.97 24.41 -5.42
CA THR A 87 16.52 25.30 -4.35
C THR A 87 15.20 24.90 -3.69
N THR A 88 14.52 23.86 -4.18
CA THR A 88 13.25 23.41 -3.61
C THR A 88 13.51 22.55 -2.36
N PRO A 89 12.79 22.74 -1.23
CA PRO A 89 12.93 21.86 -0.07
C PRO A 89 12.75 20.40 -0.50
N LYS A 90 13.60 19.48 0.00
CA LYS A 90 13.59 18.05 -0.40
C LYS A 90 12.20 17.40 -0.33
N ASN A 91 11.30 17.91 0.52
CA ASN A 91 9.96 17.38 0.73
C ASN A 91 8.86 18.10 -0.05
N ALA A 92 9.10 19.29 -0.62
CA ALA A 92 8.04 20.09 -1.25
C ALA A 92 7.46 19.45 -2.53
N GLY A 93 8.23 18.61 -3.23
CA GLY A 93 7.71 17.77 -4.32
C GLY A 93 6.99 16.51 -3.82
N ARG A 94 7.36 16.01 -2.62
CA ARG A 94 6.84 14.78 -2.00
C ARG A 94 5.39 14.95 -1.54
N ASP A 95 5.05 16.14 -1.06
CA ASP A 95 3.76 16.41 -0.42
C ASP A 95 2.71 17.02 -1.37
N SER A 96 3.10 17.34 -2.61
CA SER A 96 2.15 17.87 -3.61
C SER A 96 1.06 16.84 -3.92
N ALA A 97 -0.19 17.29 -4.02
CA ALA A 97 -1.30 16.42 -4.39
C ALA A 97 -1.07 15.68 -5.72
N ASP A 98 -0.33 16.29 -6.65
CA ASP A 98 0.00 15.70 -7.96
C ASP A 98 0.94 14.50 -7.82
N ALA A 99 2.01 14.65 -7.04
CA ALA A 99 2.93 13.56 -6.74
C ALA A 99 2.23 12.43 -5.98
N ARG A 100 1.38 12.78 -5.01
CA ARG A 100 0.59 11.82 -4.24
C ARG A 100 -0.37 11.04 -5.13
N LEU A 101 -1.07 11.69 -6.06
CA LEU A 101 -2.01 11.03 -6.98
C LEU A 101 -1.30 10.10 -7.97
N ARG A 102 -0.13 10.52 -8.45
CA ARG A 102 0.74 9.68 -9.28
C ARG A 102 1.25 8.45 -8.53
N ASN A 103 1.73 8.62 -7.30
CA ASN A 103 2.15 7.52 -6.44
C ASN A 103 0.99 6.57 -6.11
N LEU A 104 -0.21 7.08 -5.84
CA LEU A 104 -1.41 6.27 -5.63
C LEU A 104 -1.69 5.40 -6.85
N LEU A 105 -1.68 5.97 -8.06
CA LEU A 105 -1.83 5.21 -9.29
C LEU A 105 -0.72 4.15 -9.44
N ALA A 106 0.53 4.50 -9.18
CA ALA A 106 1.66 3.57 -9.24
C ALA A 106 1.42 2.36 -8.33
N ARG A 107 1.01 2.58 -7.08
CA ARG A 107 0.70 1.49 -6.13
C ARG A 107 -0.48 0.64 -6.60
N ARG A 108 -1.53 1.23 -7.15
CA ARG A 108 -2.65 0.49 -7.75
C ARG A 108 -2.19 -0.37 -8.94
N LEU A 109 -1.29 0.13 -9.78
CA LEU A 109 -0.69 -0.63 -10.88
C LEU A 109 0.18 -1.79 -10.38
N MET A 110 0.97 -1.57 -9.31
CA MET A 110 1.75 -2.63 -8.66
C MET A 110 0.84 -3.73 -8.11
N ARG A 111 -0.24 -3.38 -7.40
CA ARG A 111 -1.25 -4.35 -6.91
C ARG A 111 -1.94 -5.10 -8.04
N ALA A 112 -2.15 -4.45 -9.18
CA ALA A 112 -2.73 -5.06 -10.37
C ALA A 112 -1.72 -5.90 -11.20
N GLY A 113 -0.46 -6.03 -10.75
CA GLY A 113 0.59 -6.76 -11.47
C GLY A 113 1.10 -6.05 -12.73
N GLN A 114 0.69 -4.80 -12.98
CA GLN A 114 1.13 -3.98 -14.11
C GLN A 114 2.47 -3.27 -13.79
N TYR A 115 3.45 -4.04 -13.34
CA TYR A 115 4.66 -3.53 -12.71
C TYR A 115 5.46 -2.55 -13.59
N GLN A 116 5.71 -2.91 -14.85
CA GLN A 116 6.48 -2.05 -15.76
C GLN A 116 5.80 -0.69 -16.01
N LYS A 117 4.46 -0.65 -16.05
CA LYS A 117 3.72 0.61 -16.18
C LYS A 117 3.84 1.45 -14.92
N ALA A 118 3.76 0.84 -13.74
CA ALA A 118 3.83 1.56 -12.46
C ALA A 118 5.08 2.44 -12.33
N LEU A 119 6.21 2.00 -12.89
CA LEU A 119 7.49 2.71 -12.84
C LEU A 119 7.43 4.12 -13.44
N ALA A 120 6.59 4.34 -14.46
CA ALA A 120 6.41 5.65 -15.08
C ALA A 120 5.62 6.63 -14.19
N TYR A 121 4.91 6.13 -13.18
CA TYR A 121 4.04 6.92 -12.32
C TYR A 121 4.60 7.15 -10.92
N PHE A 122 5.64 6.43 -10.49
CA PHE A 122 6.33 6.79 -9.25
C PHE A 122 6.94 8.20 -9.39
N ALA A 123 6.47 9.10 -8.53
CA ALA A 123 6.86 10.49 -8.51
C ALA A 123 8.26 10.67 -7.92
N LEU A 124 8.62 9.84 -6.93
CA LEU A 124 9.94 9.84 -6.31
C LEU A 124 10.86 8.82 -6.99
N ALA A 125 12.13 9.18 -7.16
CA ALA A 125 13.14 8.29 -7.70
C ALA A 125 13.36 7.07 -6.78
N GLU A 126 13.39 7.28 -5.46
CA GLU A 126 13.56 6.20 -4.47
C GLU A 126 12.45 5.13 -4.57
N ASP A 127 11.19 5.54 -4.72
CA ASP A 127 10.07 4.60 -4.88
C ASP A 127 10.18 3.84 -6.21
N ARG A 128 10.60 4.54 -7.28
CA ARG A 128 10.81 3.93 -8.60
C ARG A 128 11.95 2.90 -8.58
N ASP A 129 13.04 3.22 -7.91
CA ASP A 129 14.21 2.34 -7.78
C ASP A 129 13.88 1.12 -6.92
N ALA A 130 13.15 1.31 -5.81
CA ALA A 130 12.59 0.24 -5.00
C ALA A 130 11.67 -0.68 -5.82
N ALA A 131 10.77 -0.10 -6.62
CA ALA A 131 9.87 -0.86 -7.49
C ALA A 131 10.65 -1.63 -8.57
N ARG A 132 11.70 -1.04 -9.15
CA ARG A 132 12.59 -1.71 -10.10
C ARG A 132 13.28 -2.90 -9.43
N ALA A 133 13.88 -2.70 -8.26
CA ALA A 133 14.52 -3.76 -7.49
C ALA A 133 13.54 -4.89 -7.14
N PHE A 134 12.28 -4.56 -6.80
CA PHE A 134 11.25 -5.55 -6.54
C PHE A 134 10.94 -6.41 -7.78
N ILE A 135 10.84 -5.79 -8.94
CA ILE A 135 10.59 -6.47 -10.21
C ILE A 135 11.77 -7.36 -10.59
N ASP A 136 12.98 -6.83 -10.48
CA ASP A 136 14.22 -7.52 -10.86
C ASP A 136 14.54 -8.68 -9.90
N ALA A 137 14.01 -8.64 -8.67
CA ALA A 137 14.10 -9.74 -7.71
C ALA A 137 13.23 -10.95 -8.09
N PHE A 138 12.23 -10.80 -8.98
CA PHE A 138 11.40 -11.94 -9.36
C PHE A 138 12.25 -13.00 -10.07
N PRO A 139 12.17 -14.26 -9.63
CA PRO A 139 13.08 -15.26 -10.13
C PRO A 139 12.75 -15.65 -11.56
N ASN A 140 13.78 -15.67 -12.40
CA ASN A 140 13.74 -16.28 -13.72
C ASN A 140 13.87 -17.82 -13.61
N LYS A 141 13.59 -18.53 -14.72
CA LYS A 141 13.83 -19.98 -14.79
C LYS A 141 15.31 -20.27 -14.47
N GLY A 142 15.57 -21.21 -13.56
CA GLY A 142 16.93 -21.54 -13.14
C GLY A 142 17.00 -22.50 -11.95
N HIS A 143 18.15 -22.57 -11.28
CA HIS A 143 18.34 -23.41 -10.08
C HIS A 143 17.41 -22.98 -8.94
N LYS A 144 16.85 -23.95 -8.20
CA LYS A 144 15.90 -23.69 -7.11
C LYS A 144 16.44 -22.72 -6.05
N THR A 145 17.72 -22.83 -5.68
CA THR A 145 18.34 -21.94 -4.69
C THR A 145 18.38 -20.48 -5.16
N ALA A 146 18.72 -20.23 -6.43
CA ALA A 146 18.70 -18.88 -7.00
C ALA A 146 17.26 -18.34 -7.08
N GLN A 147 16.29 -19.20 -7.41
CA GLN A 147 14.89 -18.81 -7.39
C GLN A 147 14.41 -18.46 -5.97
N ALA A 148 14.84 -19.23 -4.95
CA ALA A 148 14.54 -18.95 -3.55
C ALA A 148 15.13 -17.62 -3.09
N GLN A 149 16.37 -17.31 -3.48
CA GLN A 149 17.01 -16.01 -3.21
C GLN A 149 16.21 -14.86 -3.81
N GLY A 150 15.75 -14.98 -5.05
CA GLY A 150 14.92 -13.96 -5.70
C GLY A 150 13.60 -13.72 -4.95
N TRP A 151 12.87 -14.79 -4.62
CA TRP A 151 11.64 -14.66 -3.81
C TRP A 151 11.89 -14.06 -2.43
N TRP A 152 12.99 -14.41 -1.77
CA TRP A 152 13.38 -13.84 -0.49
C TRP A 152 13.70 -12.35 -0.61
N GLN A 153 14.45 -11.94 -1.63
CA GLN A 153 14.77 -10.54 -1.88
C GLN A 153 13.50 -9.73 -2.15
N ALA A 154 12.57 -10.25 -2.96
CA ALA A 154 11.28 -9.61 -3.21
C ALA A 154 10.44 -9.50 -1.93
N ALA A 155 10.48 -10.51 -1.05
CA ALA A 155 9.81 -10.50 0.24
C ALA A 155 10.37 -9.40 1.17
N LEU A 156 11.70 -9.27 1.25
CA LEU A 156 12.35 -8.21 2.03
C LEU A 156 11.98 -6.83 1.52
N ILE A 157 11.99 -6.62 0.20
CA ILE A 157 11.59 -5.34 -0.39
C ILE A 157 10.16 -4.98 0.00
N LEU A 158 9.18 -5.88 -0.15
CA LEU A 158 7.82 -5.60 0.31
C LEU A 158 7.75 -5.41 1.83
N ARG A 159 8.51 -6.15 2.61
CA ARG A 159 8.49 -5.99 4.07
C ARG A 159 8.91 -4.58 4.49
N HIS A 160 9.86 -3.97 3.79
CA HIS A 160 10.43 -2.67 4.14
C HIS A 160 9.78 -1.49 3.40
N GLN A 161 9.36 -1.67 2.14
CA GLN A 161 8.87 -0.62 1.23
C GLN A 161 7.46 -0.93 0.70
N GLY A 162 6.76 -1.90 1.29
CA GLY A 162 5.45 -2.34 0.80
C GLY A 162 4.35 -1.29 0.90
N MET A 163 4.50 -0.31 1.80
CA MET A 163 3.57 0.83 1.88
C MET A 163 3.69 1.70 0.63
N GLU A 164 4.90 2.03 0.23
CA GLU A 164 5.25 2.88 -0.91
C GLU A 164 5.01 2.17 -2.23
N LEU A 165 5.19 0.84 -2.28
CA LEU A 165 5.06 0.05 -3.50
C LEU A 165 3.65 -0.49 -3.74
N THR A 166 2.98 -0.94 -2.69
CA THR A 166 1.72 -1.70 -2.81
C THR A 166 0.63 -1.25 -1.85
N GLY A 167 0.90 -0.27 -0.98
CA GLY A 167 -0.04 0.20 0.03
C GLY A 167 -1.32 0.79 -0.58
N TYR A 168 -2.47 0.44 -0.03
CA TYR A 168 -3.71 1.14 -0.28
C TYR A 168 -3.63 2.54 0.33
N GLU A 169 -4.03 3.56 -0.44
CA GLU A 169 -4.02 4.93 0.09
C GLU A 169 -4.90 5.02 1.36
N MET A 170 -6.02 4.31 1.37
CA MET A 170 -6.93 4.16 2.50
C MET A 170 -6.84 2.74 3.09
N ALA A 171 -7.87 2.27 3.81
CA ALA A 171 -7.90 0.89 4.31
C ALA A 171 -7.52 -0.18 3.23
N PRO A 172 -6.76 -1.22 3.58
CA PRO A 172 -6.37 -1.53 4.93
C PRO A 172 -5.08 -0.83 5.39
N ASP A 173 -4.30 -0.18 4.53
CA ASP A 173 -2.96 0.29 4.94
C ASP A 173 -2.92 1.73 5.44
N PHE A 174 -3.84 2.56 4.95
CA PHE A 174 -3.87 3.99 5.27
C PHE A 174 -2.55 4.69 4.92
N ALA A 175 -2.06 4.48 3.69
CA ALA A 175 -0.84 5.12 3.21
C ALA A 175 -0.91 6.66 3.28
N LEU A 176 -2.11 7.24 3.21
CA LEU A 176 -2.29 8.69 3.40
C LEU A 176 -1.77 9.20 4.76
N TYR A 177 -1.70 8.32 5.77
CA TYR A 177 -1.18 8.60 7.10
C TYR A 177 0.11 7.82 7.41
N GLY A 178 0.78 7.30 6.37
CA GLY A 178 1.99 6.48 6.50
C GLY A 178 1.79 5.19 7.29
N GLY A 179 0.56 4.70 7.46
CA GLY A 179 0.26 3.54 8.31
C GLY A 179 0.44 3.81 9.81
N GLY A 180 0.44 5.08 10.24
CA GLY A 180 0.47 5.47 11.66
C GLY A 180 -0.88 5.37 12.36
N TYR A 181 -1.97 5.41 11.59
CA TYR A 181 -3.35 5.38 12.11
C TYR A 181 -4.23 4.51 11.21
N SER A 182 -5.01 3.61 11.82
CA SER A 182 -6.01 2.77 11.14
C SER A 182 -7.45 3.23 11.36
N TRP A 183 -7.63 4.30 12.15
CA TRP A 183 -8.89 4.53 12.85
C TRP A 183 -9.90 5.52 12.23
N PRO A 184 -9.57 6.48 11.34
CA PRO A 184 -10.57 7.53 11.06
C PRO A 184 -11.73 7.13 10.12
N TYR A 185 -11.82 5.90 9.58
CA TYR A 185 -12.84 5.56 8.57
C TYR A 185 -13.53 4.20 8.73
N HIS A 186 -13.34 3.50 9.85
CA HIS A 186 -14.15 2.32 10.15
C HIS A 186 -15.30 2.71 11.09
N ASN A 187 -16.48 2.94 10.53
CA ASN A 187 -17.79 2.86 11.21
C ASN A 187 -18.16 4.01 12.17
N GLN A 188 -17.87 5.27 11.81
CA GLN A 188 -18.40 6.44 12.55
C GLN A 188 -18.80 7.61 11.64
N GLY A 189 -19.20 7.32 10.39
CA GLY A 189 -19.76 8.35 9.52
C GLY A 189 -21.28 8.48 9.70
N PRO A 190 -21.89 9.57 9.22
CA PRO A 190 -23.35 9.76 9.29
C PRO A 190 -24.14 8.61 8.65
N GLU A 191 -23.53 7.80 7.78
CA GLU A 191 -24.10 6.56 7.25
C GLU A 191 -24.52 5.52 8.29
N ASP A 192 -23.91 5.50 9.49
CA ASP A 192 -24.31 4.61 10.58
C ASP A 192 -25.55 5.12 11.33
N ASN A 193 -25.96 6.37 11.04
CA ASN A 193 -27.17 6.98 11.57
C ASN A 193 -28.27 6.98 10.50
N SER A 194 -29.25 6.08 10.65
CA SER A 194 -30.41 6.00 9.75
C SER A 194 -31.27 7.28 9.70
N ALA A 195 -31.07 8.22 10.63
CA ALA A 195 -31.73 9.53 10.62
C ALA A 195 -31.06 10.54 9.66
N VAL A 196 -29.86 10.24 9.14
CA VAL A 196 -29.16 11.10 8.18
C VAL A 196 -29.29 10.51 6.78
N THR A 197 -29.71 11.33 5.81
CA THR A 197 -29.71 10.92 4.41
C THR A 197 -28.27 10.75 3.93
N SER A 198 -27.88 9.53 3.57
CA SER A 198 -26.57 9.26 2.98
C SER A 198 -26.49 9.82 1.56
N TRP A 199 -25.45 10.60 1.28
CA TRP A 199 -25.16 11.11 -0.05
C TRP A 199 -24.36 10.12 -0.92
N ILE A 200 -23.92 9.00 -0.34
CA ILE A 200 -23.21 7.93 -1.04
C ILE A 200 -24.22 7.16 -1.89
N SER A 201 -23.96 7.05 -3.19
CA SER A 201 -24.81 6.31 -4.12
C SER A 201 -24.56 4.80 -4.03
N ASP A 202 -25.52 3.99 -4.51
CA ASP A 202 -25.33 2.54 -4.60
C ASP A 202 -24.16 2.16 -5.52
N GLY A 203 -23.97 2.90 -6.61
CA GLY A 203 -22.85 2.65 -7.53
C GLY A 203 -21.50 2.95 -6.89
N GLU A 204 -21.41 4.02 -6.10
CA GLU A 204 -20.20 4.31 -5.31
C GLU A 204 -19.94 3.19 -4.30
N ARG A 205 -20.94 2.76 -3.52
CA ARG A 205 -20.81 1.61 -2.59
C ARG A 205 -20.27 0.37 -3.30
N GLN A 206 -20.83 0.03 -4.46
CA GLN A 206 -20.38 -1.13 -5.24
C GLN A 206 -18.91 -0.99 -5.70
N ARG A 207 -18.48 0.20 -6.12
CA ARG A 207 -17.07 0.44 -6.53
C ARG A 207 -16.12 0.36 -5.34
N VAL A 208 -16.48 0.96 -4.21
CA VAL A 208 -15.72 0.88 -2.96
C VAL A 208 -15.51 -0.59 -2.57
N GLN A 209 -16.57 -1.40 -2.57
CA GLN A 209 -16.47 -2.82 -2.25
C GLN A 209 -15.55 -3.58 -3.22
N ARG A 210 -15.63 -3.28 -4.52
CA ARG A 210 -14.76 -3.91 -5.53
C ARG A 210 -13.30 -3.48 -5.46
N SER A 211 -13.01 -2.32 -4.87
CA SER A 211 -11.66 -1.79 -4.73
C SER A 211 -10.87 -2.43 -3.59
N LEU A 212 -11.56 -3.05 -2.62
CA LEU A 212 -10.92 -3.68 -1.47
C LEU A 212 -10.05 -4.88 -1.89
N PRO A 213 -9.02 -5.23 -1.09
CA PRO A 213 -8.29 -6.48 -1.26
C PRO A 213 -9.25 -7.66 -1.35
N LYS A 214 -9.11 -8.49 -2.38
CA LYS A 214 -9.92 -9.73 -2.53
C LYS A 214 -9.66 -10.73 -1.41
N GLN A 215 -8.43 -10.74 -0.92
CA GLN A 215 -7.93 -11.57 0.16
C GLN A 215 -7.06 -10.67 1.02
N ASP A 216 -7.03 -10.96 2.32
CA ASP A 216 -6.15 -10.30 3.28
C ASP A 216 -6.37 -8.77 3.39
N SER A 217 -7.28 -8.40 4.28
CA SER A 217 -7.62 -7.01 4.61
C SER A 217 -6.99 -6.55 5.93
N HIS A 218 -5.91 -7.18 6.38
CA HIS A 218 -5.26 -6.79 7.63
C HIS A 218 -4.60 -5.42 7.50
N PHE A 219 -4.58 -4.66 8.59
CA PHE A 219 -3.85 -3.40 8.66
C PHE A 219 -2.36 -3.62 8.36
N LEU A 220 -1.81 -2.85 7.40
CA LEU A 220 -0.48 -3.05 6.82
C LEU A 220 -0.35 -4.39 6.06
N HIS A 221 -1.30 -4.66 5.15
CA HIS A 221 -1.48 -5.93 4.44
C HIS A 221 -0.24 -6.36 3.64
N TYR A 222 0.60 -5.39 3.21
CA TYR A 222 1.84 -5.68 2.50
C TYR A 222 2.79 -6.60 3.31
N ARG A 223 2.65 -6.67 4.65
CA ARG A 223 3.39 -7.62 5.49
C ARG A 223 3.01 -9.07 5.19
N TRP A 224 1.74 -9.37 4.97
CA TRP A 224 1.26 -10.71 4.61
C TRP A 224 1.59 -11.04 3.15
N GLN A 225 1.62 -10.04 2.26
CA GLN A 225 2.18 -10.21 0.91
C GLN A 225 3.67 -10.59 0.98
N ALA A 226 4.46 -9.91 1.82
CA ALA A 226 5.86 -10.27 2.06
C ALA A 226 6.00 -11.70 2.59
N VAL A 227 5.17 -12.11 3.57
CA VAL A 227 5.14 -13.51 4.06
C VAL A 227 4.83 -14.49 2.93
N THR A 228 3.88 -14.17 2.05
CA THR A 228 3.54 -15.02 0.90
C THR A 228 4.74 -15.22 -0.03
N LEU A 229 5.53 -14.17 -0.26
CA LEU A 229 6.77 -14.28 -1.05
C LEU A 229 7.86 -15.06 -0.31
N ALA A 230 8.00 -14.88 1.00
CA ALA A 230 8.93 -15.65 1.81
C ALA A 230 8.58 -17.15 1.83
N GLU A 231 7.29 -17.51 1.84
CA GLU A 231 6.88 -18.91 1.71
C GLU A 231 7.24 -19.50 0.35
N LYS A 232 7.10 -18.75 -0.74
CA LYS A 232 7.59 -19.18 -2.07
C LYS A 232 9.10 -19.44 -2.06
N ALA A 233 9.87 -18.64 -1.32
CA ALA A 233 11.29 -18.90 -1.13
C ALA A 233 11.50 -20.20 -0.34
N ALA A 234 10.80 -20.38 0.78
CA ALA A 234 10.90 -21.57 1.64
C ALA A 234 10.50 -22.87 0.90
N ASP A 235 9.52 -22.82 0.00
CA ASP A 235 9.09 -23.96 -0.82
C ASP A 235 10.19 -24.51 -1.73
N LEU A 236 11.20 -23.69 -2.06
CA LEU A 236 12.29 -24.03 -2.96
C LEU A 236 13.58 -24.45 -2.24
N LEU A 237 13.62 -24.32 -0.91
CA LEU A 237 14.80 -24.61 -0.10
C LEU A 237 14.77 -26.04 0.47
N PRO A 238 15.93 -26.70 0.64
CA PRO A 238 16.00 -27.95 1.36
C PRO A 238 15.52 -27.77 2.80
N TYR A 239 14.59 -28.61 3.25
CA TYR A 239 13.95 -28.46 4.57
C TYR A 239 14.93 -28.48 5.75
N LYS A 240 16.08 -29.15 5.62
CA LYS A 240 17.10 -29.22 6.67
C LYS A 240 18.15 -28.10 6.61
N SER A 241 18.03 -27.18 5.65
CA SER A 241 18.96 -26.05 5.53
C SER A 241 18.66 -24.95 6.55
N GLN A 242 19.70 -24.22 6.96
CA GLN A 242 19.55 -23.04 7.82
C GLN A 242 18.69 -21.96 7.14
N ALA A 243 18.85 -21.77 5.82
CA ALA A 243 18.05 -20.82 5.07
C ALA A 243 16.54 -21.10 5.15
N TYR A 244 16.11 -22.37 5.04
CA TYR A 244 14.70 -22.73 5.17
C TYR A 244 14.12 -22.29 6.51
N ALA A 245 14.85 -22.58 7.60
CA ALA A 245 14.43 -22.20 8.94
C ALA A 245 14.41 -20.68 9.13
N ALA A 246 15.44 -19.96 8.67
CA ALA A 246 15.54 -18.51 8.82
C ALA A 246 14.50 -17.74 8.01
N VAL A 247 14.19 -18.17 6.78
CA VAL A 247 13.14 -17.57 5.96
C VAL A 247 11.79 -17.66 6.69
N LEU A 248 11.43 -18.84 7.20
CA LEU A 248 10.17 -19.01 7.94
C LEU A 248 10.17 -18.25 9.27
N CYS A 249 11.31 -18.19 9.95
CA CYS A 249 11.46 -17.42 11.20
C CYS A 249 11.18 -15.94 10.95
N ASN A 250 11.87 -15.32 9.99
CA ASN A 250 11.69 -13.91 9.68
C ASN A 250 10.26 -13.61 9.21
N ALA A 251 9.70 -14.44 8.31
CA ALA A 251 8.32 -14.31 7.87
C ALA A 251 7.33 -14.33 9.05
N THR A 252 7.56 -15.21 10.02
CA THR A 252 6.76 -15.29 11.25
C THR A 252 6.84 -13.99 12.06
N GLY A 253 8.04 -13.40 12.17
CA GLY A 253 8.23 -12.13 12.88
C GLY A 253 7.53 -10.94 12.24
N TRP A 254 7.26 -10.97 10.94
CA TRP A 254 6.58 -9.87 10.25
C TRP A 254 5.08 -9.77 10.59
N VAL A 255 4.47 -10.88 11.02
CA VAL A 255 3.05 -10.97 11.41
C VAL A 255 2.85 -11.31 12.88
N TRP A 256 3.94 -11.40 13.65
CA TRP A 256 3.90 -11.67 15.08
C TRP A 256 3.04 -10.63 15.82
N GLY A 257 2.16 -11.10 16.69
CA GLY A 257 1.23 -10.25 17.46
C GLY A 257 0.09 -9.63 16.64
N ARG A 258 0.04 -9.90 15.32
CA ARG A 258 -1.02 -9.40 14.41
C ARG A 258 -1.90 -10.53 13.88
N ASP A 259 -1.32 -11.70 13.61
CA ASP A 259 -2.02 -12.88 13.12
C ASP A 259 -1.51 -14.14 13.82
N ALA A 260 -2.20 -14.55 14.88
CA ALA A 260 -1.84 -15.72 15.67
C ALA A 260 -1.98 -17.03 14.88
N GLN A 261 -2.94 -17.11 13.96
CA GLN A 261 -3.18 -18.32 13.16
C GLN A 261 -2.06 -18.53 12.14
N LEU A 262 -1.69 -17.47 11.41
CA LEU A 262 -0.58 -17.51 10.46
C LEU A 262 0.76 -17.76 11.17
N THR A 263 1.02 -17.06 12.28
CA THR A 263 2.22 -17.26 13.11
C THR A 263 2.35 -18.73 13.52
N LYS A 264 1.27 -19.32 14.04
CA LYS A 264 1.24 -20.74 14.42
C LYS A 264 1.47 -21.66 13.23
N ARG A 265 0.86 -21.39 12.07
CA ARG A 265 1.02 -22.20 10.85
C ARG A 265 2.48 -22.23 10.37
N LEU A 266 3.13 -21.06 10.32
CA LEU A 266 4.54 -20.96 9.90
C LEU A 266 5.47 -21.69 10.86
N TYR A 267 5.25 -21.54 12.17
CA TYR A 267 6.03 -22.26 13.19
C TYR A 267 5.82 -23.79 13.10
N GLN A 268 4.57 -24.25 13.00
CA GLN A 268 4.27 -25.68 12.84
C GLN A 268 4.91 -26.26 11.58
N ARG A 269 4.92 -25.50 10.48
CA ARG A 269 5.60 -25.88 9.23
C ARG A 269 7.11 -26.02 9.44
N TYR A 270 7.74 -25.12 10.18
CA TYR A 270 9.15 -25.26 10.56
C TYR A 270 9.38 -26.50 11.43
N VAL A 271 8.61 -26.69 12.51
CA VAL A 271 8.77 -27.86 13.41
C VAL A 271 8.61 -29.18 12.67
N LYS A 272 7.66 -29.26 11.73
CA LYS A 272 7.37 -30.50 10.99
C LYS A 272 8.50 -30.91 10.05
N TYR A 273 9.15 -29.96 9.38
CA TYR A 273 10.09 -30.27 8.28
C TYR A 273 11.53 -29.83 8.55
N GLY A 274 11.71 -28.75 9.32
CA GLY A 274 12.97 -28.08 9.63
C GLY A 274 14.01 -28.95 10.35
N ALA A 275 15.27 -28.52 10.31
CA ALA A 275 16.29 -28.97 11.26
C ALA A 275 16.23 -28.11 12.54
N PRO A 276 16.57 -28.66 13.71
CA PRO A 276 16.66 -27.86 14.93
C PRO A 276 17.89 -26.94 14.88
N PHE A 277 17.70 -25.68 15.26
CA PHE A 277 18.78 -24.70 15.43
C PHE A 277 18.67 -24.03 16.81
N PRO A 278 19.79 -23.73 17.49
CA PRO A 278 19.74 -23.12 18.83
C PRO A 278 18.95 -21.80 18.89
N TRP A 279 19.07 -20.96 17.87
CA TRP A 279 18.35 -19.68 17.79
C TRP A 279 16.83 -19.84 17.57
N ALA A 280 16.36 -21.02 17.17
CA ALA A 280 14.93 -21.26 16.91
C ALA A 280 14.09 -21.35 18.19
N GLU A 281 14.69 -21.27 19.38
CA GLU A 281 13.96 -21.04 20.63
C GLU A 281 13.18 -19.72 20.60
N ASN A 282 13.75 -18.69 19.96
CA ASN A 282 13.13 -17.37 19.77
C ASN A 282 12.51 -17.20 18.37
N PHE A 283 11.93 -18.27 17.82
CA PHE A 283 11.40 -18.28 16.45
C PHE A 283 10.36 -17.16 16.22
N GLY A 284 10.60 -16.33 15.19
CA GLY A 284 9.79 -15.14 14.91
C GLY A 284 10.24 -13.87 15.63
N ARG A 285 11.32 -13.91 16.42
CA ARG A 285 11.89 -12.73 17.10
C ARG A 285 13.35 -12.51 16.73
N ASP A 286 14.21 -13.47 17.05
CA ASP A 286 15.66 -13.37 16.84
C ASP A 286 16.08 -14.28 15.68
N CYS A 287 15.71 -13.86 14.47
CA CYS A 287 15.92 -14.65 13.26
C CYS A 287 17.20 -14.20 12.54
N PRO A 288 18.15 -15.11 12.25
CA PRO A 288 19.31 -14.76 11.45
C PRO A 288 18.93 -14.53 9.99
N GLU A 289 19.84 -13.93 9.23
CA GLU A 289 19.74 -13.91 7.76
C GLU A 289 19.82 -15.34 7.20
N PRO A 290 19.09 -15.67 6.12
CA PRO A 290 19.17 -16.99 5.50
C PRO A 290 20.50 -17.22 4.76
N ASP A 291 21.25 -18.27 5.11
CA ASP A 291 22.47 -18.68 4.41
C ASP A 291 22.16 -19.58 3.21
N PHE A 292 22.05 -18.96 2.04
CA PHE A 292 21.89 -19.66 0.77
C PHE A 292 23.20 -20.26 0.22
N SER A 293 24.36 -19.82 0.71
CA SER A 293 25.67 -20.24 0.17
C SER A 293 26.01 -21.66 0.59
N ALA A 294 25.74 -22.03 1.85
CA ALA A 294 25.93 -23.38 2.37
C ALA A 294 25.14 -24.45 1.59
N ILE A 295 24.02 -24.07 0.97
CA ILE A 295 23.22 -24.96 0.12
C ILE A 295 23.95 -25.26 -1.19
N GLN A 296 24.57 -24.24 -1.80
CA GLN A 296 25.28 -24.39 -3.07
C GLN A 296 26.54 -25.27 -2.90
N GLU A 297 27.23 -25.19 -1.77
CA GLU A 297 28.37 -26.06 -1.47
C GLU A 297 28.00 -27.53 -1.32
N THR A 298 26.82 -27.80 -0.75
CA THR A 298 26.32 -29.17 -0.56
C THR A 298 25.96 -29.82 -1.91
N VAL A 299 25.40 -29.04 -2.84
CA VAL A 299 25.09 -29.52 -4.20
C VAL A 299 26.35 -29.77 -5.02
N LYS A 300 27.43 -29.00 -4.83
CA LYS A 300 28.71 -29.23 -5.54
C LYS A 300 29.48 -30.47 -5.07
N LYS A 301 29.16 -30.99 -3.88
CA LYS A 301 29.82 -32.16 -3.27
C LYS A 301 29.08 -33.49 -3.53
N GLN A 302 27.95 -33.45 -4.25
CA GLN A 302 27.17 -34.61 -4.69
C GLN A 302 27.34 -34.80 -6.20
#